data_AF-A0AAQ0D1N6-F1
#
_entry.id   AF-A0AAQ0D1N6-F1
#
_cell.length_a   1.000
_cell.length_b   1.000
_cell.length_c   1.000
_cell.angle_alpha   90.00
_cell.angle_beta   90.00
_cell.angle_gamma   90.00
#
_symmetry.space_group_name_H-M   'P 1'
#
loop_
_entity.id
_entity.type
_entity.pdbx_description
1 polymer ?
#
loop_
_entity_poly.entity_id
_entity_poly.type
_entity_poly.pdbx_seq_one_letter_code
_entity_poly.pdbx_strand_id
1 'polypeptide(L)'
;MKYTIEEGIDSFNNEKDMIENNIVEIAKDDYIQFLEAHLNENDALIVALGKLQELFKQTLNNTNEIDLINLIKQEVNELLTSVINKGFKYKKERRNITTTPTEEYQNDYLYFLSAVNNIISILLRYKDLKKSFDELLINNLRKAIVDVNKELVGFRKIRNIADNLMTEDIYDIAVAKYKKLEKKYRKYFYRAVPIVIIIAILTFLSKKLLMEKFGIDEVSYWVLKISILILGVTLISYFIKQSSHYQRLADQNYQTQVELQAYPTFMESIPTEEAANVRKELALKYFGREIDGNAHKDMSNLISDQMKNTTEMVKATTEAIKNLKG
;
A
#
# COMPACT_ATOMS: atom_id res chain seq x y z
N MET A 1 -2.76 -2.93 25.86
CA MET A 1 -3.68 -3.59 24.90
C MET A 1 -3.64 -5.11 25.00
N LYS A 2 -2.47 -5.76 25.05
CA LYS A 2 -2.37 -7.22 25.28
C LYS A 2 -2.79 -7.64 26.70
N TYR A 3 -2.36 -6.87 27.71
CA TYR A 3 -2.67 -7.09 29.13
C TYR A 3 -4.18 -7.03 29.46
N THR A 4 -4.91 -6.11 28.85
CA THR A 4 -6.37 -5.95 29.03
C THR A 4 -7.22 -7.02 28.34
N ILE A 5 -6.66 -7.75 27.36
CA ILE A 5 -7.36 -8.85 26.69
C ILE A 5 -7.18 -10.15 27.50
N GLU A 6 -5.98 -10.39 28.04
CA GLU A 6 -5.68 -11.53 28.91
C GLU A 6 -6.52 -11.49 30.20
N GLU A 7 -6.61 -10.33 30.87
CA GLU A 7 -7.47 -10.15 32.05
C GLU A 7 -8.96 -10.42 31.77
N GLY A 8 -9.45 -10.03 30.58
CA GLY A 8 -10.85 -10.25 30.18
C GLY A 8 -11.18 -11.73 29.92
N ILE A 9 -10.24 -12.48 29.35
CA ILE A 9 -10.40 -13.92 29.10
C ILE A 9 -10.38 -14.70 30.42
N ASP A 10 -9.47 -14.35 31.33
CA ASP A 10 -9.37 -15.01 32.64
C ASP A 10 -10.63 -14.75 33.47
N SER A 11 -11.14 -13.51 33.46
CA SER A 11 -12.41 -13.18 34.13
C SER A 11 -13.58 -13.98 33.55
N PHE A 12 -13.66 -14.14 32.23
CA PHE A 12 -14.71 -14.91 31.57
C PHE A 12 -14.69 -16.39 31.96
N ASN A 13 -13.51 -17.01 31.95
CA ASN A 13 -13.35 -18.42 32.31
C ASN A 13 -13.70 -18.67 33.78
N ASN A 14 -13.24 -17.80 34.69
CA ASN A 14 -13.56 -17.91 36.11
C ASN A 14 -15.07 -17.86 36.38
N GLU A 15 -15.79 -16.97 35.71
CA GLU A 15 -17.25 -16.87 35.85
C GLU A 15 -17.97 -18.11 35.30
N LYS A 16 -17.51 -18.62 34.17
CA LYS A 16 -18.04 -19.85 33.56
C LYS A 16 -17.86 -21.05 34.49
N ASP A 17 -16.67 -21.23 35.05
CA ASP A 17 -16.34 -22.33 35.94
C ASP A 17 -17.15 -22.26 37.25
N MET A 18 -17.36 -21.05 37.77
CA MET A 18 -18.17 -20.86 38.98
C MET A 18 -19.64 -21.28 38.76
N ILE A 19 -20.25 -20.88 37.64
CA ILE A 19 -21.63 -21.28 37.32
C ILE A 19 -21.72 -22.80 37.14
N GLU A 20 -20.75 -23.40 36.45
CA GLU A 20 -20.71 -24.86 36.27
C GLU A 20 -20.66 -25.58 37.62
N ASN A 21 -19.79 -25.13 38.52
CA ASN A 21 -19.67 -25.70 39.87
C ASN A 21 -20.98 -25.55 40.65
N ASN A 22 -21.64 -24.40 40.58
CA ASN A 22 -22.92 -24.18 41.27
C ASN A 22 -24.03 -25.10 40.75
N ILE A 23 -24.09 -25.36 39.43
CA ILE A 23 -25.05 -26.34 38.87
C ILE A 23 -24.77 -27.75 39.41
N VAL A 24 -23.48 -28.13 39.51
CA VAL A 24 -23.08 -29.43 40.06
C VAL A 24 -23.39 -29.53 41.55
N GLU A 25 -23.21 -28.45 42.32
CA GLU A 25 -23.57 -28.40 43.73
C GLU A 25 -25.08 -28.56 43.93
N ILE A 26 -25.90 -27.86 43.15
CA ILE A 26 -27.36 -28.02 43.16
C ILE A 26 -27.75 -29.48 42.90
N ALA A 27 -27.18 -30.10 41.86
CA ALA A 27 -27.51 -31.47 41.50
C ALA A 27 -27.12 -32.49 42.58
N LYS A 28 -26.09 -32.21 43.37
CA LYS A 28 -25.60 -33.09 44.45
C LYS A 28 -26.22 -32.82 45.81
N ASP A 29 -27.02 -31.76 45.95
CA ASP A 29 -27.59 -31.39 47.25
C ASP A 29 -28.56 -32.47 47.77
N ASP A 30 -28.43 -32.79 49.06
CA ASP A 30 -29.23 -33.83 49.74
C ASP A 30 -30.74 -33.58 49.61
N TYR A 31 -31.16 -32.31 49.53
CA TYR A 31 -32.56 -31.93 49.38
C TYR A 31 -33.09 -32.22 47.98
N ILE A 32 -32.31 -31.89 46.95
CA ILE A 32 -32.68 -32.20 45.56
C ILE A 32 -32.76 -33.71 45.35
N GLN A 33 -31.79 -34.46 45.87
CA GLN A 33 -31.79 -35.92 45.84
C GLN A 33 -33.00 -36.50 46.60
N PHE A 34 -33.38 -35.89 47.73
CA PHE A 34 -34.59 -36.26 48.47
C PHE A 34 -35.87 -36.04 47.65
N LEU A 35 -36.03 -34.86 47.04
CA LEU A 35 -37.21 -34.51 46.25
C LEU A 35 -37.41 -35.50 45.10
N GLU A 36 -36.34 -35.84 44.38
CA GLU A 36 -36.39 -36.81 43.29
C GLU A 36 -36.77 -38.22 43.76
N ALA A 37 -36.12 -38.71 44.82
CA ALA A 37 -36.36 -40.04 45.35
C ALA A 37 -37.78 -40.21 45.94
N HIS A 38 -38.39 -39.14 46.46
CA HIS A 38 -39.69 -39.21 47.14
C HIS A 38 -40.89 -38.88 46.24
N LEU A 39 -40.67 -38.19 45.12
CA LEU A 39 -41.74 -37.82 44.20
C LEU A 39 -41.87 -38.76 43.00
N ASN A 40 -40.90 -39.66 42.79
CA ASN A 40 -40.95 -40.74 41.78
C ASN A 40 -41.12 -40.21 40.33
N GLU A 41 -40.56 -39.02 40.06
CA GLU A 41 -40.64 -38.27 38.80
C GLU A 41 -39.48 -38.63 37.83
N ASN A 42 -38.97 -39.87 37.89
CA ASN A 42 -38.03 -40.44 36.92
C ASN A 42 -36.78 -39.57 36.65
N ASP A 43 -36.18 -39.02 37.71
CA ASP A 43 -34.96 -38.20 37.68
C ASP A 43 -35.05 -36.92 36.81
N ALA A 44 -36.26 -36.40 36.55
CA ALA A 44 -36.45 -35.33 35.57
C ALA A 44 -35.75 -34.00 35.94
N LEU A 45 -35.62 -33.66 37.23
CA LEU A 45 -34.90 -32.47 37.69
C LEU A 45 -33.38 -32.68 37.58
N ILE A 46 -32.86 -33.85 37.93
CA ILE A 46 -31.44 -34.19 37.74
C ILE A 46 -31.07 -34.19 36.26
N VAL A 47 -31.92 -34.77 35.41
CA VAL A 47 -31.76 -34.75 33.95
C VAL A 47 -31.78 -33.32 33.41
N ALA A 48 -32.68 -32.47 33.91
CA ALA A 48 -32.74 -31.06 33.52
C ALA A 48 -31.46 -30.30 33.93
N LEU A 49 -30.95 -30.51 35.15
CA LEU A 49 -29.69 -29.90 35.60
C LEU A 49 -28.49 -30.36 34.76
N GLY A 50 -28.42 -31.64 34.41
CA GLY A 50 -27.40 -32.17 33.50
C GLY A 50 -27.47 -31.52 32.11
N LYS A 51 -28.68 -31.39 31.55
CA LYS A 51 -28.91 -30.71 30.28
C LYS A 51 -28.53 -29.23 30.33
N LEU A 52 -28.84 -28.55 31.44
CA LEU A 52 -28.44 -27.15 31.65
C LEU A 52 -26.92 -27.02 31.61
N GLN A 53 -26.20 -27.88 32.34
CA GLN A 53 -24.74 -27.87 32.36
C GLN A 53 -24.15 -28.07 30.95
N GLU A 54 -24.67 -29.04 30.20
CA GLU A 54 -24.20 -29.32 28.84
C GLU A 54 -24.47 -28.14 27.89
N LEU A 55 -25.69 -27.58 27.91
CA LEU A 55 -26.06 -26.46 27.06
C LEU A 55 -25.23 -25.20 27.38
N PHE A 56 -24.99 -24.94 28.66
CA PHE A 56 -24.17 -23.83 29.11
C PHE A 56 -22.74 -23.93 28.56
N LYS A 57 -22.12 -25.11 28.67
CA LYS A 57 -20.77 -25.39 28.14
C LYS A 57 -20.68 -25.18 26.63
N GLN A 58 -21.66 -25.69 25.88
CA GLN A 58 -21.64 -25.68 24.42
C GLN A 58 -21.97 -24.31 23.83
N THR A 59 -22.83 -23.54 24.49
CA THR A 59 -23.40 -22.32 23.90
C THR A 59 -22.53 -21.09 24.13
N LEU A 60 -21.90 -20.98 25.31
CA LEU A 60 -21.19 -19.78 25.74
C LEU A 60 -19.68 -19.96 25.69
N ASN A 61 -19.05 -19.45 24.63
CA ASN A 61 -17.64 -19.65 24.29
C ASN A 61 -16.92 -18.36 23.89
N ASN A 62 -17.55 -17.20 24.00
CA ASN A 62 -16.98 -15.93 23.58
C ASN A 62 -17.06 -14.88 24.71
N THR A 63 -15.96 -14.14 24.93
CA THR A 63 -15.87 -13.07 25.93
C THR A 63 -16.96 -12.01 25.80
N ASN A 64 -17.53 -11.82 24.60
CA ASN A 64 -18.62 -10.88 24.36
C ASN A 64 -19.97 -11.35 24.95
N GLU A 65 -20.03 -12.56 25.52
CA GLU A 65 -21.24 -13.16 26.10
C GLU A 65 -21.32 -12.93 27.62
N ILE A 66 -20.46 -12.06 28.17
CA ILE A 66 -20.34 -11.82 29.62
C ILE A 66 -21.64 -11.37 30.27
N ASP A 67 -22.46 -10.57 29.59
CA ASP A 67 -23.75 -10.11 30.12
C ASP A 67 -24.76 -11.26 30.28
N LEU A 68 -24.77 -12.19 29.32
CA LEU A 68 -25.60 -13.39 29.39
C LEU A 68 -25.08 -14.36 30.46
N ILE A 69 -23.76 -14.48 30.61
CA ILE A 69 -23.14 -15.22 31.72
C ILE A 69 -23.56 -14.64 33.06
N ASN A 70 -23.52 -13.31 33.22
CA ASN A 70 -23.92 -12.64 34.46
C ASN A 70 -25.41 -12.84 34.78
N LEU A 71 -26.28 -12.81 33.76
CA LEU A 71 -27.70 -13.14 33.92
C LEU A 71 -27.89 -14.58 34.42
N ILE A 72 -27.23 -15.55 33.75
CA ILE A 72 -27.32 -16.96 34.14
C ILE A 72 -26.73 -17.19 35.53
N LYS A 73 -25.61 -16.53 35.85
CA LYS A 73 -24.99 -16.54 37.18
C LYS A 73 -25.98 -16.13 38.25
N GLN A 74 -26.70 -15.03 38.04
CA GLN A 74 -27.68 -14.56 39.01
C GLN A 74 -28.76 -15.62 39.25
N GLU A 75 -29.37 -16.13 38.18
CA GLU A 75 -30.43 -17.14 38.27
C GLU A 75 -29.95 -18.44 38.95
N VAL A 76 -28.75 -18.92 38.62
CA VAL A 76 -28.15 -20.11 39.23
C VAL A 76 -27.81 -19.88 40.70
N ASN A 77 -27.35 -18.69 41.08
CA ASN A 77 -27.06 -18.35 42.47
C ASN A 77 -28.32 -18.24 43.32
N GLU A 78 -29.39 -17.66 42.78
CA GLU A 78 -30.70 -17.62 43.42
C GLU A 78 -31.25 -19.03 43.66
N LEU A 79 -31.12 -19.91 42.66
CA LEU A 79 -31.44 -21.33 42.77
C LEU A 79 -30.64 -22.03 43.86
N LEU A 80 -29.30 -21.92 43.83
CA LEU A 80 -28.42 -22.54 44.82
C LEU A 80 -28.76 -22.07 46.24
N THR A 81 -28.98 -20.77 46.43
CA THR A 81 -29.37 -20.21 47.73
C THR A 81 -30.69 -20.78 48.23
N SER A 82 -31.68 -20.92 47.33
CA SER A 82 -32.97 -21.52 47.65
C SER A 82 -32.83 -23.00 48.06
N VAL A 83 -32.05 -23.78 47.30
CA VAL A 83 -31.76 -25.18 47.60
C VAL A 83 -31.09 -25.33 48.96
N ILE A 84 -30.03 -24.56 49.23
CA ILE A 84 -29.30 -24.59 50.50
C ILE A 84 -30.24 -24.28 51.67
N ASN A 85 -31.04 -23.21 51.57
CA ASN A 85 -31.96 -22.81 52.63
C ASN A 85 -33.02 -23.87 52.93
N LYS A 86 -33.60 -24.47 51.89
CA LYS A 86 -34.58 -25.55 52.02
C LYS A 86 -33.93 -26.85 52.54
N GLY A 87 -32.71 -27.15 52.11
CA GLY A 87 -31.93 -28.28 52.62
C GLY A 87 -31.59 -28.16 54.10
N PHE A 88 -31.28 -26.96 54.60
CA PHE A 88 -31.12 -26.72 56.04
C PHE A 88 -32.43 -26.95 56.82
N LYS A 89 -33.56 -26.44 56.31
CA LYS A 89 -34.88 -26.65 56.91
C LYS A 89 -35.22 -28.15 56.96
N TYR A 90 -35.04 -28.86 55.84
CA TYR A 90 -35.21 -30.31 55.73
C TYR A 90 -34.36 -31.07 56.75
N LYS A 91 -33.05 -30.79 56.85
CA LYS A 91 -32.15 -31.45 57.81
C LYS A 91 -32.60 -31.28 59.27
N LYS A 92 -33.21 -30.14 59.60
CA LYS A 92 -33.76 -29.85 60.94
C LYS A 92 -35.06 -30.62 61.21
N GLU A 93 -35.93 -30.72 60.21
CA GLU A 93 -37.25 -31.35 60.31
C GLU A 93 -37.21 -32.88 60.20
N ARG A 94 -36.21 -33.44 59.51
CA ARG A 94 -35.96 -34.88 59.35
C ARG A 94 -35.83 -35.64 60.67
N ARG A 95 -35.58 -34.94 61.79
CA ARG A 95 -35.55 -35.54 63.13
C ARG A 95 -36.94 -35.96 63.64
N ASN A 96 -38.05 -35.51 63.01
CA ASN A 96 -39.41 -35.63 63.58
C ASN A 96 -40.52 -36.14 62.64
N ILE A 97 -40.27 -36.63 61.40
CA ILE A 97 -41.37 -36.93 60.45
C ILE A 97 -41.27 -38.31 59.77
N THR A 98 -42.39 -39.04 59.79
CA THR A 98 -42.73 -40.24 59.00
C THR A 98 -43.31 -39.88 57.62
N THR A 99 -42.52 -40.08 56.57
CA THR A 99 -42.85 -40.58 55.21
C THR A 99 -44.26 -40.35 54.60
N THR A 100 -44.71 -39.10 54.43
CA THR A 100 -45.67 -38.76 53.35
C THR A 100 -45.21 -37.49 52.62
N PRO A 101 -45.25 -37.42 51.27
CA PRO A 101 -44.96 -36.19 50.55
C PRO A 101 -45.98 -35.13 50.96
N THR A 102 -45.52 -34.04 51.55
CA THR A 102 -46.36 -32.87 51.81
C THR A 102 -46.51 -32.07 50.52
N GLU A 103 -47.64 -31.34 50.38
CA GLU A 103 -47.83 -30.39 49.27
C GLU A 103 -46.66 -29.40 49.13
N GLU A 104 -45.95 -29.11 50.23
CA GLU A 104 -44.75 -28.27 50.24
C GLU A 104 -43.61 -28.85 49.37
N TYR A 105 -43.32 -30.15 49.46
CA TYR A 105 -42.24 -30.78 48.68
C TYR A 105 -42.58 -30.86 47.19
N GLN A 106 -43.84 -31.08 46.84
CA GLN A 106 -44.31 -31.04 45.45
C GLN A 106 -44.16 -29.64 44.86
N ASN A 107 -44.54 -28.60 45.61
CA ASN A 107 -44.40 -27.21 45.18
C ASN A 107 -42.92 -26.82 45.00
N ASP A 108 -42.04 -27.26 45.91
CA ASP A 108 -40.60 -27.01 45.79
C ASP A 108 -39.99 -27.71 44.57
N TYR A 109 -40.39 -28.96 44.30
CA TYR A 109 -39.95 -29.68 43.10
C TYR A 109 -40.36 -28.96 41.81
N LEU A 110 -41.64 -28.58 41.71
CA LEU A 110 -42.15 -27.84 40.55
C LEU A 110 -41.44 -26.48 40.38
N TYR A 111 -41.16 -25.78 41.49
CA TYR A 111 -40.38 -24.55 41.48
C TYR A 111 -38.99 -24.77 40.87
N PHE A 112 -38.20 -25.72 41.39
CA PHE A 112 -36.85 -25.98 40.90
C PHE A 112 -36.85 -26.44 39.44
N LEU A 113 -37.75 -27.36 39.09
CA LEU A 113 -37.86 -27.86 37.71
C LEU A 113 -38.23 -26.74 36.74
N SER A 114 -39.16 -25.86 37.11
CA SER A 114 -39.56 -24.73 36.28
C SER A 114 -38.42 -23.72 36.08
N ALA A 115 -37.66 -23.42 37.13
CA ALA A 115 -36.55 -22.49 37.09
C ALA A 115 -35.38 -23.01 36.24
N VAL A 116 -35.01 -24.29 36.41
CA VAL A 116 -33.98 -24.93 35.55
C VAL A 116 -34.42 -24.92 34.09
N ASN A 117 -35.68 -25.27 33.80
CA ASN A 117 -36.21 -25.26 32.43
C ASN A 117 -36.27 -23.85 31.84
N ASN A 118 -36.50 -22.81 32.65
CA ASN A 118 -36.45 -21.43 32.20
C ASN A 118 -35.05 -21.07 31.69
N ILE A 119 -34.00 -21.37 32.46
CA ILE A 119 -32.60 -21.11 32.07
C ILE A 119 -32.24 -21.88 30.79
N ILE A 120 -32.64 -23.16 30.70
CA ILE A 120 -32.47 -23.96 29.48
C ILE A 120 -33.13 -23.29 28.28
N SER A 121 -34.35 -22.77 28.44
CA SER A 121 -35.08 -22.11 27.36
C SER A 121 -34.39 -20.84 26.87
N ILE A 122 -33.79 -20.07 27.79
CA ILE A 122 -33.00 -18.86 27.47
C ILE A 122 -31.77 -19.25 26.65
N LEU A 123 -31.03 -20.26 27.09
CA LEU A 123 -29.84 -20.75 26.38
C LEU A 123 -30.17 -21.27 24.98
N LEU A 124 -31.26 -22.00 24.81
CA LEU A 124 -31.70 -22.49 23.50
C LEU A 124 -32.08 -21.34 22.56
N ARG A 125 -32.88 -20.37 23.05
CA ARG A 125 -33.24 -19.18 22.25
C ARG A 125 -32.02 -18.38 21.84
N TYR A 126 -31.05 -18.22 22.74
CA TYR A 126 -29.80 -17.53 22.44
C TYR A 126 -29.00 -18.28 21.36
N LYS A 127 -28.88 -19.61 21.48
CA LYS A 127 -28.20 -20.45 20.47
C LYS A 127 -28.82 -20.30 19.08
N ASP A 128 -30.14 -20.32 18.99
CA ASP A 128 -30.86 -20.17 17.72
C ASP A 128 -30.72 -18.75 17.13
N LEU A 129 -30.76 -17.73 17.99
CA LEU A 129 -30.55 -16.34 17.59
C LEU A 129 -29.12 -16.13 17.06
N LYS A 130 -28.12 -16.66 17.76
CA LYS A 130 -26.71 -16.62 17.34
C LYS A 130 -26.52 -17.25 15.97
N LYS A 131 -27.08 -18.44 15.76
CA LYS A 131 -27.06 -19.12 14.46
C LYS A 131 -27.70 -18.28 13.35
N SER A 132 -28.88 -17.72 13.61
CA SER A 132 -29.60 -16.89 12.64
C SER A 132 -28.84 -15.61 12.29
N PHE A 133 -28.20 -14.99 13.30
CA PHE A 133 -27.35 -13.82 13.12
C PHE A 133 -26.13 -14.14 12.26
N ASP A 134 -25.45 -15.25 12.54
CA ASP A 134 -24.30 -15.71 11.76
C ASP A 134 -24.70 -16.00 10.30
N GLU A 135 -25.83 -16.69 10.08
CA GLU A 135 -26.29 -17.02 8.74
C GLU A 135 -26.72 -15.80 7.92
N LEU A 136 -27.45 -14.85 8.52
CA LEU A 136 -28.00 -13.69 7.81
C LEU A 136 -27.02 -12.54 7.67
N LEU A 137 -26.27 -12.20 8.72
CA LEU A 137 -25.40 -11.03 8.70
C LEU A 137 -23.98 -11.41 8.30
N ILE A 138 -23.38 -12.42 8.90
CA ILE A 138 -21.97 -12.72 8.62
C ILE A 138 -21.77 -13.16 7.18
N ASN A 139 -22.65 -14.01 6.62
CA ASN A 139 -22.50 -14.45 5.23
C ASN A 139 -22.71 -13.32 4.23
N ASN A 140 -23.75 -12.50 4.42
CA ASN A 140 -24.04 -11.39 3.51
C ASN A 140 -22.99 -10.27 3.63
N LEU A 141 -22.56 -9.94 4.86
CA LEU A 141 -21.46 -8.99 5.09
C LEU A 141 -20.16 -9.52 4.53
N ARG A 142 -19.82 -10.80 4.71
CA ARG A 142 -18.60 -11.40 4.15
C ARG A 142 -18.63 -11.32 2.63
N LYS A 143 -19.77 -11.61 1.99
CA LYS A 143 -19.92 -11.47 0.53
C LYS A 143 -19.76 -10.02 0.09
N ALA A 144 -20.44 -9.07 0.75
CA ALA A 144 -20.31 -7.65 0.46
C ALA A 144 -18.86 -7.16 0.65
N ILE A 145 -18.17 -7.60 1.69
CA ILE A 145 -16.74 -7.28 1.93
C ILE A 145 -15.86 -7.81 0.81
N VAL A 146 -16.13 -9.04 0.33
CA VAL A 146 -15.39 -9.62 -0.81
C VAL A 146 -15.63 -8.82 -2.08
N ASP A 147 -16.87 -8.44 -2.37
CA ASP A 147 -17.23 -7.65 -3.55
C ASP A 147 -16.62 -6.24 -3.47
N VAL A 148 -16.70 -5.57 -2.31
CA VAL A 148 -16.05 -4.26 -2.07
C VAL A 148 -14.55 -4.35 -2.22
N ASN A 149 -13.90 -5.39 -1.70
CA ASN A 149 -12.45 -5.58 -1.88
C ASN A 149 -12.07 -5.77 -3.35
N LYS A 150 -12.89 -6.52 -4.11
CA LYS A 150 -12.68 -6.71 -5.54
C LYS A 150 -12.79 -5.39 -6.31
N GLU A 151 -13.82 -4.59 -6.02
CA GLU A 151 -13.97 -3.26 -6.61
C GLU A 151 -12.83 -2.31 -6.21
N LEU A 152 -12.40 -2.33 -4.95
CA LEU A 152 -11.30 -1.51 -4.45
C LEU A 152 -9.98 -1.82 -5.17
N VAL A 153 -9.70 -3.10 -5.41
CA VAL A 153 -8.53 -3.53 -6.21
C VAL A 153 -8.64 -3.02 -7.65
N GLY A 154 -9.81 -3.13 -8.26
CA GLY A 154 -10.08 -2.58 -9.60
C GLY A 154 -9.89 -1.06 -9.66
N PHE A 155 -10.43 -0.33 -8.68
CA PHE A 155 -10.29 1.12 -8.58
C PHE A 155 -8.83 1.54 -8.41
N ARG A 156 -8.06 0.86 -7.55
CA ARG A 156 -6.61 1.11 -7.39
C ARG A 156 -5.85 0.92 -8.69
N LYS A 157 -6.19 -0.12 -9.48
CA LYS A 157 -5.60 -0.34 -10.79
C LYS A 157 -5.91 0.80 -11.76
N ILE A 158 -7.18 1.18 -11.88
CA ILE A 158 -7.61 2.28 -12.77
C ILE A 158 -6.94 3.59 -12.38
N ARG A 159 -6.91 3.91 -11.07
CA ARG A 159 -6.24 5.11 -10.56
C ARG A 159 -4.75 5.12 -10.90
N ASN A 160 -4.03 4.01 -10.69
CA ASN A 160 -2.60 3.93 -11.03
C ASN A 160 -2.37 4.12 -12.53
N ILE A 161 -3.24 3.59 -13.39
CA ILE A 161 -3.18 3.81 -14.84
C ILE A 161 -3.40 5.30 -15.15
N ALA A 162 -4.41 5.94 -14.55
CA ALA A 162 -4.71 7.35 -14.77
C ALA A 162 -3.58 8.29 -14.30
N ASP A 163 -3.01 8.03 -13.11
CA ASP A 163 -1.89 8.80 -12.57
C ASP A 163 -0.64 8.68 -13.47
N ASN A 164 -0.40 7.49 -14.05
CA ASN A 164 0.69 7.26 -14.99
C ASN A 164 0.44 7.95 -16.35
N LEU A 165 -0.80 7.95 -16.87
CA LEU A 165 -1.15 8.67 -18.10
C LEU A 165 -0.93 10.18 -17.97
N MET A 166 -1.24 10.76 -16.82
CA MET A 166 -0.95 12.18 -16.55
C MET A 166 0.56 12.47 -16.57
N THR A 167 1.38 11.52 -16.08
CA THR A 167 2.84 11.66 -16.08
C THR A 167 3.42 11.47 -17.48
N GLU A 168 2.84 10.58 -18.28
CA GLU A 168 3.22 10.32 -19.67
C GLU A 168 3.10 11.58 -20.54
N ASP A 169 2.00 12.32 -20.42
CA ASP A 169 1.74 13.55 -21.19
C ASP A 169 2.84 14.60 -21.00
N ILE A 170 3.40 14.70 -19.78
CA ILE A 170 4.51 15.61 -19.47
C ILE A 170 5.76 15.27 -20.32
N TYR A 171 6.09 13.99 -20.42
CA TYR A 171 7.25 13.54 -21.21
C TYR A 171 6.96 13.61 -22.71
N ASP A 172 5.74 13.33 -23.16
CA ASP A 172 5.34 13.49 -24.56
C ASP A 172 5.50 14.94 -25.04
N ILE A 173 5.02 15.89 -24.24
CA ILE A 173 5.19 17.33 -24.51
C ILE A 173 6.69 17.69 -24.57
N ALA A 174 7.51 17.14 -23.67
CA ALA A 174 8.95 17.37 -23.65
C ALA A 174 9.65 16.78 -24.90
N VAL A 175 9.34 15.54 -25.29
CA VAL A 175 9.86 14.88 -26.50
C VAL A 175 9.50 15.70 -27.73
N ALA A 176 8.24 16.11 -27.88
CA ALA A 176 7.79 16.93 -28.99
C ALA A 176 8.54 18.27 -29.06
N LYS A 177 8.74 18.93 -27.91
CA LYS A 177 9.49 20.19 -27.79
C LYS A 177 10.95 20.02 -28.24
N TYR A 178 11.65 18.99 -27.74
CA TYR A 178 13.06 18.78 -28.07
C TYR A 178 13.28 18.30 -29.51
N LYS A 179 12.41 17.43 -30.05
CA LYS A 179 12.44 17.06 -31.49
C LYS A 179 12.22 18.27 -32.40
N LYS A 180 11.37 19.22 -32.00
CA LYS A 180 11.16 20.46 -32.76
C LYS A 180 12.42 21.35 -32.74
N LEU A 181 13.10 21.46 -31.60
CA LEU A 181 14.37 22.18 -31.45
C LEU A 181 15.47 21.53 -32.28
N GLU A 182 15.65 20.21 -32.18
CA GLU A 182 16.58 19.43 -32.99
C GLU A 182 16.41 19.72 -34.49
N LYS A 183 15.18 19.56 -35.02
CA LYS A 183 14.87 19.84 -36.43
C LYS A 183 15.22 21.28 -36.82
N LYS A 184 14.99 22.25 -35.94
CA LYS A 184 15.30 23.66 -36.19
C LYS A 184 16.82 23.89 -36.32
N TYR A 185 17.63 23.35 -35.41
CA TYR A 185 19.08 23.47 -35.45
C TYR A 185 19.71 22.67 -36.59
N ARG A 186 19.18 21.48 -36.91
CA ARG A 186 19.56 20.71 -38.10
C ARG A 186 19.29 21.49 -39.39
N LYS A 187 18.17 22.21 -39.47
CA LYS A 187 17.86 23.11 -40.60
C LYS A 187 18.83 24.28 -40.68
N TYR A 188 19.25 24.85 -39.55
CA TYR A 188 20.27 25.91 -39.52
C TYR A 188 21.63 25.41 -39.98
N PHE A 189 22.03 24.21 -39.57
CA PHE A 189 23.24 23.56 -40.09
C PHE A 189 23.21 23.43 -41.62
N TYR A 190 22.15 22.84 -42.19
CA TYR A 190 22.05 22.67 -43.64
C TYR A 190 21.99 23.99 -44.42
N ARG A 191 21.58 25.09 -43.80
CA ARG A 191 21.63 26.44 -44.39
C ARG A 191 23.00 27.10 -44.24
N ALA A 192 23.66 26.90 -43.10
CA ALA A 192 24.95 27.52 -42.80
C ALA A 192 26.07 27.00 -43.72
N VAL A 193 26.10 25.70 -44.00
CA VAL A 193 27.12 25.08 -44.88
C VAL A 193 27.22 25.76 -46.25
N PRO A 194 26.13 25.85 -47.05
CA PRO A 194 26.20 26.50 -48.36
C PRO A 194 26.47 28.00 -48.25
N ILE A 195 25.97 28.68 -47.20
CA ILE A 195 26.26 30.11 -46.98
C ILE A 195 27.76 30.34 -46.79
N VAL A 196 28.43 29.54 -45.95
CA VAL A 196 29.88 29.67 -45.72
C VAL A 196 30.66 29.37 -46.99
N ILE A 197 30.25 28.37 -47.78
CA ILE A 197 30.89 28.06 -49.07
C ILE A 197 30.71 29.20 -50.07
N ILE A 198 29.50 29.76 -50.19
CA ILE A 198 29.22 30.91 -51.07
C ILE A 198 30.05 32.12 -50.66
N ILE A 199 30.13 32.43 -49.36
CA ILE A 199 30.94 33.54 -48.84
C ILE A 199 32.43 33.30 -49.14
N ALA A 200 32.93 32.07 -49.00
CA ALA A 200 34.32 31.72 -49.31
C ALA A 200 34.64 31.89 -50.82
N ILE A 201 33.71 31.53 -51.70
CA ILE A 201 33.86 31.71 -53.16
C ILE A 201 33.76 33.21 -53.52
N LEU A 202 32.82 33.94 -52.93
CA LEU A 202 32.59 35.34 -53.24
C LEU A 202 33.74 36.23 -52.76
N THR A 203 34.31 35.94 -51.59
CA THR A 203 35.54 36.58 -51.10
C THR A 203 36.73 36.29 -52.01
N PHE A 204 36.84 35.06 -52.55
CA PHE A 204 37.88 34.70 -53.51
C PHE A 204 37.77 35.46 -54.85
N LEU A 205 36.57 35.51 -55.44
CA LEU A 205 36.32 36.25 -56.70
C LEU A 205 36.50 37.76 -56.53
N SER A 206 36.23 38.28 -55.34
CA SER A 206 36.31 39.71 -55.05
C SER A 206 37.72 40.18 -54.66
N LYS A 207 38.77 39.33 -54.71
CA LYS A 207 40.14 39.70 -54.33
C LYS A 207 40.60 41.01 -54.99
N LYS A 208 40.45 41.10 -56.32
CA LYS A 208 40.86 42.28 -57.09
C LYS A 208 40.08 43.54 -56.69
N LEU A 209 38.77 43.41 -56.51
CA LEU A 209 37.90 44.53 -56.12
C LEU A 209 38.20 45.01 -54.69
N LEU A 210 38.45 44.10 -53.76
CA LEU A 210 38.81 44.41 -52.37
C LEU A 210 40.19 45.08 -52.26
N MET A 211 41.17 44.66 -53.07
CA MET A 211 42.50 45.28 -53.08
C MET A 211 42.49 46.65 -53.76
N GLU A 212 41.83 46.79 -54.93
CA GLU A 212 41.85 48.04 -55.71
C GLU A 212 40.90 49.13 -55.18
N LYS A 213 39.69 48.78 -54.71
CA LYS A 213 38.71 49.80 -54.24
C LYS A 213 38.75 50.08 -52.75
N PHE A 214 39.09 49.10 -51.92
CA PHE A 214 39.11 49.25 -50.46
C PHE A 214 40.52 49.45 -49.88
N GLY A 215 41.56 49.40 -50.73
CA GLY A 215 42.96 49.63 -50.31
C GLY A 215 43.47 48.61 -49.31
N ILE A 216 42.90 47.39 -49.31
CA ILE A 216 43.27 46.33 -48.37
C ILE A 216 44.60 45.72 -48.85
N ASP A 217 45.62 45.77 -47.99
CA ASP A 217 46.90 45.10 -48.22
C ASP A 217 46.74 43.57 -48.33
N GLU A 218 47.64 42.92 -49.05
CA GLU A 218 47.56 41.47 -49.31
C GLU A 218 47.53 40.65 -48.01
N VAL A 219 48.29 41.07 -47.00
CA VAL A 219 48.31 40.41 -45.68
C VAL A 219 46.94 40.54 -44.99
N SER A 220 46.36 41.74 -44.98
CA SER A 220 45.06 42.01 -44.36
C SER A 220 43.91 41.24 -45.04
N TYR A 221 43.96 41.06 -46.36
CA TYR A 221 42.99 40.26 -47.11
C TYR A 221 43.01 38.78 -46.66
N TRP A 222 44.20 38.19 -46.54
CA TRP A 222 44.35 36.81 -46.08
C TRP A 222 43.87 36.62 -44.64
N VAL A 223 44.17 37.56 -43.74
CA VAL A 223 43.69 37.55 -42.35
C VAL A 223 42.16 37.60 -42.28
N LEU A 224 41.52 38.48 -43.07
CA LEU A 224 40.06 38.60 -43.12
C LEU A 224 39.41 37.31 -43.64
N LYS A 225 39.96 36.73 -44.71
CA LYS A 225 39.45 35.47 -45.29
C LYS A 225 39.52 34.32 -44.29
N ILE A 226 40.67 34.16 -43.63
CA ILE A 226 40.87 33.12 -42.61
C ILE A 226 39.90 33.34 -41.44
N SER A 227 39.72 34.58 -40.98
CA SER A 227 38.82 34.90 -39.88
C SER A 227 37.36 34.53 -40.18
N ILE A 228 36.89 34.83 -41.40
CA ILE A 228 35.54 34.46 -41.86
C ILE A 228 35.36 32.94 -41.92
N LEU A 229 36.38 32.22 -42.39
CA LEU A 229 36.35 30.75 -42.43
C LEU A 229 36.31 30.15 -41.02
N ILE A 230 37.13 30.65 -40.09
CA ILE A 230 37.10 30.22 -38.69
C ILE A 230 35.70 30.46 -38.09
N LEU A 231 35.13 31.66 -38.26
CA LEU A 231 33.77 31.95 -37.80
C LEU A 231 32.72 31.02 -38.41
N GLY A 232 32.83 30.73 -39.71
CA GLY A 232 31.94 29.82 -40.41
C GLY A 232 32.01 28.39 -39.86
N VAL A 233 33.22 27.85 -39.66
CA VAL A 233 33.44 26.52 -39.09
C VAL A 233 32.93 26.43 -37.65
N THR A 234 33.15 27.47 -36.83
CA THR A 234 32.64 27.55 -35.45
C THR A 234 31.12 27.56 -35.42
N LEU A 235 30.47 28.33 -36.28
CA LEU A 235 29.01 28.38 -36.38
C LEU A 235 28.39 27.05 -36.84
N ILE A 236 28.99 26.40 -37.83
CA ILE A 236 28.59 25.07 -38.31
C ILE A 236 28.73 24.04 -37.18
N SER A 237 29.86 24.04 -36.49
CA SER A 237 30.14 23.14 -35.36
C SER A 237 29.14 23.34 -34.22
N TYR A 238 28.80 24.59 -33.91
CA TYR A 238 27.80 24.94 -32.92
C TYR A 238 26.41 24.37 -33.28
N PHE A 239 25.95 24.54 -34.52
CA PHE A 239 24.63 24.02 -34.92
C PHE A 239 24.54 22.49 -34.93
N ILE A 240 25.59 21.79 -35.37
CA ILE A 240 25.64 20.31 -35.31
C ILE A 240 25.55 19.85 -33.85
N LYS A 241 26.33 20.47 -32.97
CA LYS A 241 26.39 20.08 -31.56
C LYS A 241 25.08 20.37 -30.84
N GLN A 242 24.48 21.53 -31.09
CA GLN A 242 23.19 21.89 -30.51
C GLN A 242 22.08 20.96 -30.99
N SER A 243 22.08 20.59 -32.28
CA SER A 243 21.15 19.58 -32.81
C SER A 243 21.32 18.24 -32.11
N SER A 244 22.57 17.77 -31.95
CA SER A 244 22.87 16.48 -31.33
C SER A 244 22.50 16.45 -29.84
N HIS A 245 22.71 17.56 -29.13
CA HIS A 245 22.29 17.70 -27.74
C HIS A 245 20.76 17.62 -27.59
N TYR A 246 20.00 18.36 -28.42
CA TYR A 246 18.54 18.26 -28.37
C TYR A 246 17.99 16.90 -28.82
N GLN A 247 18.68 16.21 -29.73
CA GLN A 247 18.35 14.84 -30.10
C GLN A 247 18.52 13.92 -28.88
N ARG A 248 19.67 13.95 -28.20
CA ARG A 248 19.92 13.16 -26.99
C ARG A 248 18.89 13.44 -25.91
N LEU A 249 18.52 14.70 -25.72
CA LEU A 249 17.52 15.08 -24.71
C LEU A 249 16.13 14.56 -25.09
N ALA A 250 15.75 14.60 -26.37
CA ALA A 250 14.52 13.98 -26.84
C ALA A 250 14.51 12.46 -26.63
N ASP A 251 15.62 11.78 -26.96
CA ASP A 251 15.74 10.33 -26.82
C ASP A 251 15.70 9.90 -25.34
N GLN A 252 16.32 10.66 -24.44
CA GLN A 252 16.25 10.40 -22.99
C GLN A 252 14.82 10.55 -22.44
N ASN A 253 14.10 11.58 -22.85
CA ASN A 253 12.71 11.78 -22.42
C ASN A 253 11.79 10.71 -23.01
N TYR A 254 12.02 10.30 -24.26
CA TYR A 254 11.28 9.22 -24.90
C TYR A 254 11.54 7.86 -24.22
N GLN A 255 12.79 7.56 -23.87
CA GLN A 255 13.10 6.38 -23.08
C GLN A 255 12.38 6.39 -21.73
N THR A 256 12.43 7.53 -21.02
CA THR A 256 11.76 7.67 -19.72
C THR A 256 10.25 7.51 -19.85
N GLN A 257 9.64 8.04 -20.90
CA GLN A 257 8.22 7.87 -21.20
C GLN A 257 7.86 6.39 -21.37
N VAL A 258 8.59 5.64 -22.21
CA VAL A 258 8.33 4.22 -22.44
C VAL A 258 8.57 3.40 -21.17
N GLU A 259 9.58 3.74 -20.38
CA GLU A 259 9.84 3.13 -19.07
C GLU A 259 8.68 3.37 -18.09
N LEU A 260 8.09 4.56 -18.07
CA LEU A 260 6.91 4.89 -17.25
C LEU A 260 5.64 4.19 -17.73
N GLN A 261 5.47 4.01 -19.04
CA GLN A 261 4.37 3.21 -19.60
C GLN A 261 4.49 1.73 -19.20
N ALA A 262 5.71 1.17 -19.20
CA ALA A 262 5.97 -0.21 -18.81
C ALA A 262 5.92 -0.42 -17.28
N TYR A 263 6.09 0.65 -16.50
CA TYR A 263 6.21 0.62 -15.05
C TYR A 263 5.05 -0.08 -14.31
N PRO A 264 3.76 0.26 -14.51
CA PRO A 264 2.67 -0.41 -13.80
C PRO A 264 2.64 -1.93 -14.05
N THR A 265 2.87 -2.35 -15.30
CA THR A 265 2.92 -3.77 -15.67
C THR A 265 4.12 -4.47 -15.00
N PHE A 266 5.27 -3.82 -14.93
CA PHE A 266 6.44 -4.34 -14.23
C PHE A 266 6.17 -4.48 -12.72
N MET A 267 5.58 -3.47 -12.08
CA MET A 267 5.28 -3.51 -10.65
C MET A 267 4.21 -4.54 -10.27
N GLU A 268 3.30 -4.88 -11.18
CA GLU A 268 2.33 -5.99 -10.99
C GLU A 268 3.01 -7.36 -10.92
N SER A 269 4.18 -7.52 -11.54
CA SER A 269 4.93 -8.79 -11.55
C SER A 269 5.81 -9.02 -10.31
N ILE A 270 5.93 -8.02 -9.43
CA ILE A 270 6.85 -8.03 -8.29
C ILE A 270 6.07 -8.32 -6.99
N PRO A 271 6.57 -9.21 -6.11
CA PRO A 271 5.98 -9.45 -4.80
C PRO A 271 5.88 -8.16 -3.97
N THR A 272 4.80 -8.02 -3.20
CA THR A 272 4.52 -6.80 -2.41
C THR A 272 5.61 -6.42 -1.40
N GLU A 273 6.41 -7.39 -0.93
CA GLU A 273 7.54 -7.13 0.00
C GLU A 273 8.72 -6.44 -0.70
N GLU A 274 8.96 -6.71 -1.99
CA GLU A 274 10.09 -6.16 -2.74
C GLU A 274 9.73 -4.88 -3.51
N ALA A 275 8.44 -4.65 -3.75
CA ALA A 275 7.94 -3.47 -4.46
C ALA A 275 8.36 -2.14 -3.82
N ALA A 276 8.53 -2.09 -2.50
CA ALA A 276 9.00 -0.89 -1.81
C ALA A 276 10.48 -0.58 -2.11
N ASN A 277 11.32 -1.61 -2.21
CA ASN A 277 12.74 -1.47 -2.54
C ASN A 277 12.91 -1.01 -3.99
N VAL A 278 12.14 -1.59 -4.92
CA VAL A 278 12.14 -1.20 -6.33
C VAL A 278 11.69 0.24 -6.52
N ARG A 279 10.66 0.70 -5.80
CA ARG A 279 10.26 2.12 -5.80
C ARG A 279 11.39 3.04 -5.31
N LYS A 280 12.10 2.65 -4.25
CA LYS A 280 13.22 3.43 -3.70
C LYS A 280 14.38 3.54 -4.71
N GLU A 281 14.73 2.43 -5.37
CA GLU A 281 15.80 2.41 -6.37
C GLU A 281 15.45 3.26 -7.60
N LEU A 282 14.23 3.13 -8.11
CA LEU A 282 13.77 3.93 -9.24
C LEU A 282 13.68 5.41 -8.89
N ALA A 283 13.21 5.74 -7.67
CA ALA A 283 13.16 7.13 -7.23
C ALA A 283 14.56 7.77 -7.26
N LEU A 284 15.60 7.05 -6.84
CA LEU A 284 16.99 7.53 -6.93
C LEU A 284 17.50 7.68 -8.37
N LYS A 285 16.99 6.87 -9.30
CA LYS A 285 17.37 6.89 -10.72
C LYS A 285 16.73 8.04 -11.49
N TYR A 286 15.48 8.39 -11.18
CA TYR A 286 14.70 9.40 -11.92
C TYR A 286 14.64 10.76 -11.22
N PHE A 287 14.63 10.83 -9.88
CA PHE A 287 14.61 12.09 -9.14
C PHE A 287 16.04 12.54 -8.79
N GLY A 288 16.37 13.79 -9.09
CA GLY A 288 17.69 14.37 -8.79
C GLY A 288 18.79 14.02 -9.79
N ARG A 289 18.46 13.43 -10.94
CA ARG A 289 19.43 13.24 -12.03
C ARG A 289 19.81 14.62 -12.58
N GLU A 290 21.09 14.99 -12.46
CA GLU A 290 21.61 16.18 -13.13
C GLU A 290 21.34 16.03 -14.64
N ILE A 291 20.50 16.91 -15.17
CA ILE A 291 20.28 17.02 -16.61
C ILE A 291 21.61 17.56 -17.15
N ASP A 292 22.42 16.63 -17.62
CA ASP A 292 23.53 16.89 -18.54
C ASP A 292 24.85 17.41 -17.94
N GLY A 293 25.40 16.69 -16.95
CA GLY A 293 26.80 16.88 -16.53
C GLY A 293 27.83 16.65 -17.66
N ASN A 294 27.47 15.91 -18.72
CA ASN A 294 28.37 15.57 -19.82
C ASN A 294 28.29 16.50 -21.03
N ALA A 295 27.15 17.06 -21.45
CA ALA A 295 27.14 17.96 -22.62
C ALA A 295 27.75 19.33 -22.31
N HIS A 296 27.64 19.84 -21.08
CA HIS A 296 28.36 21.05 -20.67
C HIS A 296 29.88 20.83 -20.65
N LYS A 297 30.31 19.65 -20.21
CA LYS A 297 31.72 19.24 -20.21
C LYS A 297 32.25 19.03 -21.63
N ASP A 298 31.47 18.39 -22.51
CA ASP A 298 31.80 18.25 -23.92
C ASP A 298 31.84 19.60 -24.63
N MET A 299 30.95 20.55 -24.29
CA MET A 299 30.98 21.94 -24.81
C MET A 299 32.24 22.68 -24.40
N SER A 300 32.60 22.61 -23.12
CA SER A 300 33.83 23.19 -22.58
C SER A 300 35.08 22.59 -23.24
N ASN A 301 35.13 21.27 -23.40
CA ASN A 301 36.24 20.57 -24.04
C ASN A 301 36.41 20.98 -25.51
N LEU A 302 35.33 21.19 -26.25
CA LEU A 302 35.41 21.53 -27.68
C LEU A 302 35.82 23.00 -27.91
N ILE A 303 35.41 23.93 -27.02
CA ILE A 303 35.92 25.31 -27.03
C ILE A 303 37.41 25.31 -26.68
N SER A 304 37.81 24.52 -25.68
CA SER A 304 39.22 24.33 -25.31
C SER A 304 40.04 23.73 -26.45
N ASP A 305 39.53 22.69 -27.11
CA ASP A 305 40.19 22.02 -28.25
C ASP A 305 40.24 22.93 -29.48
N GLN A 306 39.20 23.73 -29.74
CA GLN A 306 39.23 24.74 -30.80
C GLN A 306 40.22 25.87 -30.49
N MET A 307 40.29 26.35 -29.24
CA MET A 307 41.27 27.36 -28.83
C MET A 307 42.69 26.82 -28.92
N LYS A 308 42.91 25.57 -28.48
CA LYS A 308 44.20 24.87 -28.55
C LYS A 308 44.63 24.66 -30.00
N ASN A 309 43.78 24.08 -30.83
CA ASN A 309 44.09 23.85 -32.25
C ASN A 309 44.27 25.15 -33.02
N THR A 310 43.50 26.20 -32.73
CA THR A 310 43.69 27.53 -33.34
C THR A 310 45.02 28.14 -32.89
N THR A 311 45.41 27.98 -31.63
CA THR A 311 46.70 28.46 -31.11
C THR A 311 47.88 27.70 -31.72
N GLU A 312 47.77 26.38 -31.84
CA GLU A 312 48.78 25.53 -32.48
C GLU A 312 48.90 25.86 -33.98
N MET A 313 47.78 26.09 -34.66
CA MET A 313 47.77 26.51 -36.07
C MET A 313 48.41 27.89 -36.26
N VAL A 314 48.13 28.86 -35.38
CA VAL A 314 48.76 30.20 -35.42
C VAL A 314 50.26 30.12 -35.14
N LYS A 315 50.67 29.28 -34.17
CA LYS A 315 52.10 29.03 -33.88
C LYS A 315 52.81 28.41 -35.08
N ALA A 316 52.26 27.33 -35.66
CA ALA A 316 52.83 26.67 -36.81
C ALA A 316 52.92 27.61 -38.03
N THR A 317 51.91 28.46 -38.25
CA THR A 317 51.92 29.46 -39.32
C THR A 317 52.97 30.54 -39.07
N THR A 318 53.15 30.97 -37.82
CA THR A 318 54.17 31.97 -37.43
C THR A 318 55.59 31.42 -37.59
N GLU A 319 55.81 30.16 -37.20
CA GLU A 319 57.08 29.45 -37.40
C GLU A 319 57.39 29.25 -38.89
N ALA A 320 56.40 28.89 -39.71
CA ALA A 320 56.56 28.78 -41.15
C ALA A 320 56.91 30.13 -41.81
N ILE A 321 56.27 31.23 -41.40
CA ILE A 321 56.57 32.58 -41.91
C ILE A 321 57.98 33.03 -41.47
N LYS A 322 58.40 32.68 -40.25
CA LYS A 322 59.74 32.98 -39.74
C LYS A 322 60.83 32.22 -40.50
N ASN A 323 60.56 30.97 -40.88
CA ASN A 323 61.46 30.14 -41.68
C ASN A 323 61.51 30.55 -43.17
N LEU A 324 60.53 31.29 -43.68
CA LEU A 324 60.51 31.82 -45.05
C LEU A 324 61.18 33.20 -45.22
N LYS A 325 61.46 33.91 -44.11
CA LYS A 325 62.17 35.20 -44.10
C LYS A 325 63.65 35.08 -43.69
N GLY A 326 64.16 33.85 -43.58
CA GLY A 326 65.55 33.53 -43.26
C GLY A 326 66.37 33.18 -44.50
#